data_AF-A0A938BE39-F1
#
_entry.id   AF-A0A938BE39-F1
#
_cell.length_a   1.000
_cell.length_b   1.000
_cell.length_c   1.000
_cell.angle_alpha   90.00
_cell.angle_beta   90.00
_cell.angle_gamma   90.00
#
_symmetry.space_group_name_H-M   'P 1'
#
loop_
_entity.id
_entity.type
_entity.pdbx_description
1 polymer ?
#
loop_
_entity_poly.entity_id
_entity_poly.type
_entity_poly.pdbx_seq_one_letter_code
_entity_poly.pdbx_strand_id
1 'polypeptide(L)'
;MVTVKKIRLLKIVIVVMLFLLSHSISSAQTKTGLEFIVESNPLSSGASKDNVPLNFHETSEIKLFSIGLIRLYQLFISSQDMPVCNFVPSCSRFGMEAIRKYGFLRGVLLTSDRLQRCHGLSSQYYYILDEQTGRLIDPVENYCFVKAHLIGCKKPVFLEKTGFEGDNSNVDYYNPQNILSFADYLYKEEDYLRAAGEYQRYLFYSSAESDKTIYRIALCYRLGGQTEKSIKFFEKILQEYPESVLSTSARYQIGYAYFMMGQYENSISHLKELHRVENKTYRWKLQHLMGLNYLMQKRWGDANRLFDSLAHISPDEEAKAVALKFKNYAEEGEHLPHKNPILAGSLSSILPGTGKIYCGRYADGFFSLVLLGATGLLVYDGFRHDGVDSVEGWFFGTLGGIFYLGNVYGSAVAAQIYNRQREKDLLLRVSLESNFDYFE
;
A
#
# COMPACT_ATOMS: atom_id res chain seq x y z
N MET A 1 26.50 51.66 -16.58
CA MET A 1 26.17 51.15 -15.22
C MET A 1 24.66 50.96 -14.99
N VAL A 2 23.81 51.92 -15.37
CA VAL A 2 22.33 51.84 -15.22
C VAL A 2 21.69 50.70 -16.05
N THR A 3 22.17 50.46 -17.27
CA THR A 3 21.64 49.42 -18.17
C THR A 3 21.87 48.00 -17.65
N VAL A 4 23.04 47.76 -17.04
CA VAL A 4 23.40 46.46 -16.45
C VAL A 4 22.54 46.17 -15.20
N LYS A 5 22.27 47.18 -14.36
CA LYS A 5 21.36 47.05 -13.22
C LYS A 5 19.92 46.76 -13.66
N LYS A 6 19.43 47.40 -14.73
CA LYS A 6 18.09 47.13 -15.28
C LYS A 6 17.96 45.72 -15.86
N ILE A 7 18.99 45.22 -16.54
CA ILE A 7 19.01 43.83 -17.05
C ILE A 7 19.07 42.82 -15.90
N ARG A 8 19.83 43.08 -14.83
CA ARG A 8 19.88 42.23 -13.63
C ARG A 8 18.52 42.18 -12.93
N LEU A 9 17.88 43.34 -12.74
CA LEU A 9 16.53 43.41 -12.18
C LEU A 9 15.52 42.65 -13.06
N LEU A 10 15.59 42.80 -14.38
CA LEU A 10 14.71 42.11 -15.32
C LEU A 10 14.91 40.58 -15.28
N LYS A 11 16.15 40.08 -15.23
CA LYS A 11 16.44 38.65 -15.09
C LYS A 11 15.90 38.08 -13.77
N ILE A 12 16.13 38.78 -12.65
CA ILE A 12 15.60 38.39 -11.34
C ILE A 12 14.07 38.38 -11.38
N VAL A 13 13.44 39.40 -11.96
CA VAL A 13 11.98 39.46 -12.13
C VAL A 13 11.46 38.32 -13.01
N ILE A 14 12.16 37.94 -14.08
CA ILE A 14 11.77 36.81 -14.94
C ILE A 14 11.93 35.47 -14.20
N VAL A 15 13.03 35.26 -13.47
CA VAL A 15 13.23 34.04 -12.68
C VAL A 15 12.21 33.94 -11.55
N VAL A 16 11.93 35.06 -10.87
CA VAL A 16 10.87 35.16 -9.85
C VAL A 16 9.50 34.95 -10.49
N MET A 17 9.21 35.50 -11.66
CA MET A 17 7.96 35.23 -12.38
C MET A 17 7.83 33.77 -12.79
N LEU A 18 8.87 33.12 -13.32
CA LEU A 18 8.84 31.71 -13.69
C LEU A 18 8.67 30.81 -12.45
N PHE A 19 9.28 31.17 -11.33
CA PHE A 19 9.07 30.53 -10.04
C PHE A 19 7.65 30.77 -9.51
N LEU A 20 7.11 31.98 -9.60
CA LEU A 20 5.75 32.28 -9.19
C LEU A 20 4.72 31.60 -10.11
N LEU A 21 4.99 31.50 -11.42
CA LEU A 21 4.13 30.80 -12.39
C LEU A 21 4.09 29.29 -12.13
N SER A 22 5.20 28.68 -11.68
CA SER A 22 5.18 27.27 -11.26
C SER A 22 4.39 27.02 -9.97
N HIS A 23 4.24 28.05 -9.11
CA HIS A 23 3.44 28.00 -7.88
C HIS A 23 1.99 28.46 -8.09
N SER A 24 1.71 29.29 -9.10
CA SER A 24 0.38 29.86 -9.38
C SER A 24 -0.54 28.91 -10.14
N ILE A 25 0.04 27.93 -10.85
CA ILE A 25 -0.71 26.84 -11.44
C ILE A 25 -0.83 25.77 -10.36
N SER A 26 -1.69 25.96 -9.36
CA SER A 26 -2.20 24.85 -8.56
C SER A 26 -3.51 24.42 -9.22
N SER A 27 -3.47 23.29 -9.93
CA SER A 27 -4.61 22.73 -10.66
C SER A 27 -5.61 22.01 -9.75
N ALA A 28 -5.47 22.11 -8.43
CA ALA A 28 -6.30 21.39 -7.47
C ALA A 28 -7.69 22.03 -7.25
N GLN A 29 -8.25 22.73 -8.24
CA GLN A 29 -9.57 23.37 -8.14
C GLN A 29 -10.39 23.20 -9.42
N THR A 30 -10.78 21.98 -9.78
CA THR A 30 -12.12 21.77 -10.36
C THR A 30 -13.12 21.68 -9.20
N LYS A 31 -13.32 22.83 -8.55
CA LYS A 31 -14.07 23.02 -7.30
C LYS A 31 -15.54 22.65 -7.37
N THR A 32 -16.18 22.71 -8.55
CA THR A 32 -17.64 22.71 -8.64
C THR A 32 -18.32 21.37 -8.31
N GLY A 33 -17.67 20.23 -8.56
CA GLY A 33 -18.24 18.91 -8.24
C GLY A 33 -17.91 18.41 -6.84
N LEU A 34 -16.71 18.75 -6.35
CA LEU A 34 -16.20 18.27 -5.06
C LEU A 34 -16.74 19.09 -3.89
N GLU A 35 -16.94 20.40 -4.06
CA GLU A 35 -17.57 21.26 -3.03
C GLU A 35 -18.99 20.77 -2.70
N PHE A 36 -19.77 20.34 -3.70
CA PHE A 36 -21.11 19.78 -3.49
C PHE A 36 -21.09 18.47 -2.67
N ILE A 37 -20.12 17.58 -2.92
CA ILE A 37 -19.97 16.30 -2.20
C ILE A 37 -19.44 16.54 -0.77
N VAL A 38 -18.57 17.52 -0.59
CA VAL A 38 -18.00 17.86 0.73
C VAL A 38 -19.01 18.60 1.60
N GLU A 39 -19.81 19.52 1.06
CA GLU A 39 -20.89 20.21 1.81
C GLU A 39 -22.04 19.28 2.19
N SER A 40 -22.26 18.19 1.44
CA SER A 40 -23.30 17.21 1.73
C SER A 40 -22.83 16.05 2.62
N ASN A 41 -21.56 16.03 3.06
CA ASN A 41 -21.02 14.99 3.92
C ASN A 41 -21.05 15.40 5.41
N PRO A 42 -21.91 14.79 6.26
CA PRO A 42 -22.05 15.14 7.67
C PRO A 42 -20.81 14.86 8.55
N LEU A 43 -19.73 14.32 7.96
CA LEU A 43 -18.46 14.02 8.65
C LEU A 43 -17.34 15.07 8.38
N SER A 44 -17.61 16.16 7.66
CA SER A 44 -16.56 17.10 7.24
C SER A 44 -16.09 18.09 8.34
N SER A 45 -15.86 17.62 9.56
CA SER A 45 -15.18 18.39 10.59
C SER A 45 -13.71 17.98 10.71
N GLY A 46 -12.81 18.83 10.20
CA GLY A 46 -11.43 18.89 10.67
C GLY A 46 -10.37 18.58 9.62
N ALA A 47 -9.86 19.64 8.96
CA ALA A 47 -8.49 19.59 8.46
C ALA A 47 -7.56 19.31 9.64
N SER A 48 -6.91 18.14 9.66
CA SER A 48 -6.17 17.66 10.81
C SER A 48 -4.99 18.60 11.13
N LYS A 49 -5.08 19.30 12.26
CA LYS A 49 -3.90 19.91 12.91
C LYS A 49 -3.10 18.78 13.57
N ASP A 50 -2.37 18.02 12.77
CA ASP A 50 -1.60 16.90 13.28
C ASP A 50 -0.28 17.36 13.92
N ASN A 51 -0.33 17.48 15.24
CA ASN A 51 0.84 17.60 16.10
C ASN A 51 1.59 16.27 16.11
N VAL A 52 2.58 16.08 15.23
CA VAL A 52 3.47 14.92 15.33
C VAL A 52 4.39 15.10 16.56
N PRO A 53 4.30 14.25 17.60
CA PRO A 53 5.13 14.40 18.78
C PRO A 53 6.61 14.20 18.45
N LEU A 54 7.47 15.05 19.01
CA LEU A 54 8.92 14.90 18.97
C LEU A 54 9.31 13.87 20.03
N ASN A 55 9.70 12.67 19.60
CA ASN A 55 10.22 11.66 20.51
C ASN A 55 11.75 11.78 20.54
N PHE A 56 12.31 12.28 21.65
CA PHE A 56 13.71 12.68 21.77
C PHE A 56 14.68 11.52 22.06
N HIS A 57 14.16 10.34 22.39
CA HIS A 57 14.98 9.24 22.90
C HIS A 57 15.79 8.47 21.83
N GLU A 58 15.55 8.69 20.53
CA GLU A 58 16.17 7.93 19.42
C GLU A 58 16.65 8.81 18.24
N THR A 59 16.88 10.11 18.47
CA THR A 59 17.17 11.07 17.40
C THR A 59 18.57 11.64 17.50
N SER A 60 19.35 11.56 16.41
CA SER A 60 20.63 12.26 16.33
C SER A 60 20.45 13.78 16.35
N GLU A 61 21.46 14.51 16.85
CA GLU A 61 21.44 15.98 16.92
C GLU A 61 21.10 16.63 15.58
N ILE A 62 21.66 16.10 14.49
CA ILE A 62 21.41 16.55 13.12
C ILE A 62 19.93 16.37 12.75
N LYS A 63 19.30 15.25 13.12
CA LYS A 63 17.87 15.02 12.86
C LYS A 63 17.02 16.04 13.65
N LEU A 64 17.35 16.27 14.92
CA LEU A 64 16.63 17.22 15.78
C LEU A 64 16.74 18.65 15.24
N PHE A 65 17.95 19.09 14.92
CA PHE A 65 18.19 20.41 14.34
C PHE A 65 17.38 20.61 13.05
N SER A 66 17.41 19.62 12.16
CA SER A 66 16.71 19.71 10.87
C SER A 66 15.19 19.70 11.01
N ILE A 67 14.64 18.85 11.89
CA ILE A 67 13.20 18.87 12.19
C ILE A 67 12.81 20.19 12.86
N GLY A 68 13.67 20.73 13.72
CA GLY A 68 13.52 22.05 14.35
C GLY A 68 13.42 23.17 13.31
N LEU A 69 14.31 23.18 12.30
CA LEU A 69 14.24 24.15 11.19
C LEU A 69 12.94 24.03 10.38
N ILE A 70 12.47 22.80 10.11
CA ILE A 70 11.20 22.61 9.40
C ILE A 70 10.01 23.08 10.26
N ARG A 71 10.04 22.85 11.58
CA ARG A 71 9.02 23.38 12.49
C ARG A 71 9.07 24.90 12.58
N LEU A 72 10.25 25.50 12.60
CA LEU A 72 10.40 26.95 12.55
C LEU A 72 9.75 27.51 11.28
N TYR A 73 10.05 26.92 10.11
CA TYR A 73 9.38 27.27 8.87
C TYR A 73 7.85 27.13 8.95
N GLN A 74 7.34 26.03 9.49
CA GLN A 74 5.90 25.80 9.58
C GLN A 74 5.17 26.76 10.53
N LEU A 75 5.83 27.18 11.61
CA LEU A 75 5.24 28.08 12.60
C LEU A 75 5.30 29.54 12.15
N PHE A 76 6.41 29.97 11.56
CA PHE A 76 6.67 31.39 11.29
C PHE A 76 6.43 31.80 9.84
N ILE A 77 6.66 30.92 8.87
CA ILE A 77 6.59 31.24 7.43
C ILE A 77 5.31 30.66 6.83
N SER A 78 5.09 29.34 6.99
CA SER A 78 3.92 28.66 6.39
C SER A 78 2.57 29.13 6.94
N SER A 79 2.54 29.72 8.13
CA SER A 79 1.31 30.29 8.71
C SER A 79 0.84 31.55 7.99
N GLN A 80 1.72 32.18 7.21
CA GLN A 80 1.47 33.42 6.46
C GLN A 80 1.13 33.15 4.97
N ASP A 81 1.40 31.93 4.47
CA ASP A 81 1.11 31.50 3.11
C ASP A 81 -0.21 30.71 3.02
N MET A 82 -1.00 30.90 1.96
CA MET A 82 -2.13 29.99 1.64
C MET A 82 -1.60 28.55 1.43
N PRO A 83 -2.40 27.49 1.65
CA PRO A 83 -1.93 26.13 1.43
C PRO A 83 -1.77 25.83 -0.07
N VAL A 84 -0.58 26.10 -0.62
CA VAL A 84 -0.21 25.89 -2.04
C VAL A 84 0.22 24.44 -2.34
N CYS A 85 0.37 23.59 -1.31
CA CYS A 85 0.90 22.25 -1.51
C CYS A 85 -0.12 21.31 -2.19
N ASN A 86 0.28 20.70 -3.30
CA ASN A 86 -0.54 19.75 -4.06
C ASN A 86 -0.56 18.32 -3.46
N PHE A 87 0.22 18.05 -2.41
CA PHE A 87 0.36 16.72 -1.81
C PHE A 87 -0.19 16.61 -0.38
N VAL A 88 -0.63 15.40 -0.02
CA VAL A 88 -0.89 14.97 1.36
C VAL A 88 0.03 13.77 1.69
N PRO A 89 0.79 13.81 2.81
CA PRO A 89 1.01 14.97 3.67
C PRO A 89 1.68 16.14 2.92
N SER A 90 1.61 17.36 3.46
CA SER A 90 2.27 18.53 2.83
C SER A 90 3.78 18.32 2.68
N CYS A 91 4.45 19.01 1.74
CA CYS A 91 5.89 18.83 1.51
C CYS A 91 6.74 19.03 2.77
N SER A 92 6.38 20.01 3.62
CA SER A 92 7.06 20.26 4.89
C SER A 92 6.80 19.13 5.91
N ARG A 93 5.59 18.58 5.97
CA ARG A 93 5.28 17.41 6.81
C ARG A 93 5.99 16.14 6.33
N PHE A 94 5.93 15.87 5.03
CA PHE A 94 6.69 14.81 4.40
C PHE A 94 8.18 14.91 4.72
N GLY A 95 8.76 16.11 4.64
CA GLY A 95 10.20 16.27 4.91
C GLY A 95 10.59 15.92 6.34
N MET A 96 9.77 16.29 7.33
CA MET A 96 9.99 15.85 8.71
C MET A 96 9.86 14.34 8.87
N GLU A 97 8.81 13.74 8.28
CA GLU A 97 8.57 12.30 8.35
C GLU A 97 9.71 11.52 7.66
N ALA A 98 10.20 12.01 6.53
CA ALA A 98 11.31 11.43 5.78
C ALA A 98 12.63 11.51 6.55
N ILE A 99 12.95 12.66 7.17
CA ILE A 99 14.14 12.80 8.03
C ILE A 99 14.05 11.90 9.26
N ARG A 100 12.87 11.79 9.89
CA ARG A 100 12.65 10.91 11.03
C ARG A 100 12.88 9.44 10.65
N LYS A 101 12.27 8.99 9.55
CA LYS A 101 12.27 7.58 9.11
C LYS A 101 13.58 7.14 8.46
N TYR A 102 14.18 7.98 7.63
CA TYR A 102 15.35 7.62 6.80
C TYR A 102 16.64 8.33 7.19
N GLY A 103 16.59 9.25 8.15
CA GLY A 103 17.72 10.09 8.55
C GLY A 103 17.94 11.31 7.67
N PHE A 104 18.87 12.17 8.08
CA PHE A 104 19.05 13.50 7.51
C PHE A 104 19.32 13.49 6.00
N LEU A 105 20.38 12.81 5.55
CA LEU A 105 20.79 12.85 4.15
C LEU A 105 19.69 12.33 3.21
N ARG A 106 19.17 11.13 3.49
CA ARG A 106 18.11 10.53 2.67
C ARG A 106 16.80 11.30 2.77
N GLY A 107 16.46 11.83 3.96
CA GLY A 107 15.30 12.68 4.16
C GLY A 107 15.37 13.98 3.37
N VAL A 108 16.52 14.66 3.35
CA VAL A 108 16.73 15.89 2.57
C VAL A 108 16.62 15.62 1.07
N LEU A 109 17.22 14.53 0.57
CA LEU A 109 17.12 14.16 -0.85
C LEU A 109 15.67 13.85 -1.27
N LEU A 110 14.92 13.11 -0.44
CA LEU A 110 13.50 12.84 -0.68
C LEU A 110 12.65 14.11 -0.64
N THR A 111 12.92 15.00 0.32
CA THR A 111 12.20 16.28 0.46
C THR A 111 12.46 17.18 -0.75
N SER A 112 13.73 17.29 -1.16
CA SER A 112 14.17 18.03 -2.35
C SER A 112 13.49 17.52 -3.61
N ASP A 113 13.44 16.20 -3.82
CA ASP A 113 12.70 15.62 -4.95
C ASP A 113 11.21 15.96 -4.90
N ARG A 114 10.57 15.85 -3.73
CA ARG A 114 9.15 16.16 -3.58
C ARG A 114 8.82 17.63 -3.87
N LEU A 115 9.67 18.56 -3.45
CA LEU A 115 9.51 19.99 -3.75
C LEU A 115 9.51 20.23 -5.27
N GLN A 116 10.35 19.54 -6.02
CA GLN A 116 10.41 19.65 -7.49
C GLN A 116 9.16 19.10 -8.18
N ARG A 117 8.45 18.17 -7.55
CA ARG A 117 7.20 17.59 -8.05
C ARG A 117 5.96 18.37 -7.60
N CYS A 118 6.11 19.31 -6.68
CA CYS A 118 5.00 20.06 -6.11
C CYS A 118 4.61 21.24 -7.01
N HIS A 119 4.00 20.92 -8.16
CA HIS A 119 3.52 21.88 -9.17
C HIS A 119 2.15 21.44 -9.72
N GLY A 120 1.39 22.30 -10.40
CA GLY A 120 0.02 21.96 -10.84
C GLY A 120 -0.12 20.80 -11.82
N LEU A 121 0.91 20.45 -12.58
CA LEU A 121 0.84 19.31 -13.51
C LEU A 121 1.17 17.95 -12.85
N SER A 122 1.30 17.90 -11.52
CA SER A 122 1.65 16.65 -10.84
C SER A 122 0.51 15.63 -10.83
N SER A 123 -0.75 16.07 -10.94
CA SER A 123 -1.93 15.20 -10.89
C SER A 123 -2.00 14.17 -12.02
N GLN A 124 -1.32 14.39 -13.14
CA GLN A 124 -1.35 13.49 -14.29
C GLN A 124 -0.71 12.10 -14.02
N TYR A 125 0.07 11.94 -12.95
CA TYR A 125 0.86 10.72 -12.69
C TYR A 125 0.62 10.07 -11.32
N TYR A 126 -0.26 10.64 -10.49
CA TYR A 126 -0.62 10.09 -9.19
C TYR A 126 -2.08 9.61 -9.26
N TYR A 127 -2.29 8.33 -8.99
CA TYR A 127 -3.58 7.66 -9.18
C TYR A 127 -4.49 7.71 -7.95
N ILE A 128 -3.99 8.23 -6.83
CA ILE A 128 -4.75 8.33 -5.58
C ILE A 128 -4.85 9.79 -5.16
N LEU A 129 -6.05 10.34 -5.30
CA LEU A 129 -6.44 11.60 -4.71
C LEU A 129 -7.03 11.31 -3.33
N ASP A 130 -6.69 12.16 -2.37
CA ASP A 130 -7.35 12.19 -1.08
C ASP A 130 -8.79 12.66 -1.28
N GLU A 131 -9.76 11.81 -0.95
CA GLU A 131 -11.19 12.07 -1.21
C GLU A 131 -11.71 13.31 -0.48
N GLN A 132 -11.09 13.68 0.64
CA GLN A 132 -11.51 14.81 1.47
C GLN A 132 -10.90 16.13 1.01
N THR A 133 -9.65 16.11 0.53
CA THR A 133 -8.87 17.32 0.23
C THR A 133 -8.59 17.54 -1.25
N GLY A 134 -8.85 16.55 -2.12
CA GLY A 134 -8.54 16.59 -3.55
C GLY A 134 -7.03 16.66 -3.86
N ARG A 135 -6.17 16.40 -2.86
CA ARG A 135 -4.71 16.47 -2.98
C ARG A 135 -4.12 15.11 -3.33
N LEU A 136 -2.92 15.09 -3.89
CA LEU A 136 -2.23 13.86 -4.27
C LEU A 136 -1.68 13.13 -3.04
N ILE A 137 -2.04 11.86 -2.88
CA ILE A 137 -1.54 11.03 -1.78
C ILE A 137 -0.13 10.54 -2.09
N ASP A 138 0.85 11.01 -1.32
CA ASP A 138 2.25 10.58 -1.43
C ASP A 138 2.86 10.47 -0.02
N PRO A 139 2.52 9.45 0.78
CA PRO A 139 3.08 9.25 2.11
C PRO A 139 4.56 8.81 2.07
N VAL A 140 5.29 9.04 3.16
CA VAL A 140 6.71 8.63 3.29
C VAL A 140 6.87 7.10 3.18
N GLU A 141 5.82 6.34 3.50
CA GLU A 141 5.72 4.89 3.38
C GLU A 141 6.00 4.38 1.96
N ASN A 142 5.66 5.16 0.94
CA ASN A 142 5.92 4.81 -0.46
C ASN A 142 7.42 4.62 -0.76
N TYR A 143 8.29 5.24 0.03
CA TYR A 143 9.74 5.24 -0.12
C TYR A 143 10.44 4.19 0.75
N CYS A 144 9.66 3.31 1.40
CA CYS A 144 10.17 2.21 2.20
C CYS A 144 10.54 1.04 1.28
N PHE A 145 11.84 0.90 1.02
CA PHE A 145 12.41 -0.14 0.16
C PHE A 145 12.91 -1.39 0.93
N VAL A 146 12.70 -1.44 2.25
CA VAL A 146 12.95 -2.64 3.08
C VAL A 146 11.62 -3.36 3.32
N LYS A 147 11.64 -4.70 3.18
CA LYS A 147 10.53 -5.66 3.33
C LYS A 147 9.39 -5.15 4.22
N ALA A 148 8.34 -4.62 3.60
CA ALA A 148 7.06 -4.38 4.26
C ALA A 148 6.16 -5.60 3.98
N HIS A 149 6.28 -6.58 4.87
CA HIS A 149 5.31 -7.63 5.07
C HIS A 149 4.36 -7.15 6.18
N LEU A 150 3.06 -7.42 6.04
CA LEU A 150 2.00 -7.13 7.03
C LEU A 150 1.62 -5.64 7.06
N ILE A 151 0.35 -5.24 7.20
CA ILE A 151 -0.60 -5.57 8.25
C ILE A 151 -2.02 -5.29 7.72
N GLY A 152 -2.96 -6.21 8.02
CA GLY A 152 -4.38 -6.05 7.80
C GLY A 152 -5.09 -5.21 8.86
N CYS A 153 -6.39 -5.46 9.03
CA CYS A 153 -7.35 -4.83 9.95
C CYS A 153 -7.94 -3.48 9.46
N LYS A 154 -9.26 -3.22 9.48
CA LYS A 154 -10.46 -3.89 10.03
C LYS A 154 -11.68 -3.55 9.15
N LYS A 155 -12.67 -4.44 9.06
CA LYS A 155 -14.03 -4.06 8.66
C LYS A 155 -14.84 -3.59 9.88
N PRO A 156 -15.79 -2.66 9.72
CA PRO A 156 -16.67 -2.21 10.79
C PRO A 156 -17.71 -3.27 11.16
N VAL A 157 -18.01 -3.32 12.46
CA VAL A 157 -19.15 -4.03 13.03
C VAL A 157 -20.38 -3.14 12.83
N PHE A 158 -21.43 -3.67 12.18
CA PHE A 158 -22.77 -3.10 12.23
C PHE A 158 -23.70 -4.09 12.92
N LEU A 159 -24.30 -3.63 14.02
CA LEU A 159 -25.44 -4.24 14.68
C LEU A 159 -26.69 -3.60 14.10
N GLU A 160 -27.58 -4.40 13.51
CA GLU A 160 -28.97 -4.02 13.35
C GLU A 160 -29.86 -5.15 13.86
N LYS A 161 -30.81 -4.76 14.72
CA LYS A 161 -31.83 -5.64 15.29
C LYS A 161 -32.96 -5.74 14.28
N THR A 162 -33.37 -6.96 13.95
CA THR A 162 -34.72 -7.20 13.41
C THR A 162 -35.44 -8.18 14.33
N GLY A 163 -36.65 -7.78 14.73
CA GLY A 163 -37.52 -8.52 15.63
C GLY A 163 -38.13 -9.73 14.93
N PHE A 164 -38.21 -10.83 15.67
CA PHE A 164 -38.96 -12.01 15.28
C PHE A 164 -40.10 -12.17 16.30
N GLU A 165 -41.33 -11.93 15.86
CA GLU A 165 -42.54 -12.35 16.59
C GLU A 165 -42.88 -13.78 16.13
N GLY A 166 -42.51 -14.74 16.96
CA GLY A 166 -42.92 -16.14 16.86
C GLY A 166 -43.40 -16.62 18.22
N ASP A 167 -44.57 -17.26 18.24
CA ASP A 167 -45.25 -17.78 19.43
C ASP A 167 -44.36 -18.76 20.22
N ASN A 168 -43.80 -18.28 21.33
CA ASN A 168 -42.90 -18.99 22.23
C ASN A 168 -43.70 -19.69 23.34
N SER A 169 -44.31 -20.82 23.01
CA SER A 169 -44.77 -21.75 24.04
C SER A 169 -44.13 -23.13 23.84
N ASN A 170 -43.15 -23.43 24.70
CA ASN A 170 -42.38 -24.70 24.85
C ASN A 170 -41.20 -24.98 23.89
N VAL A 171 -40.34 -24.00 23.59
CA VAL A 171 -38.99 -24.31 23.03
C VAL A 171 -37.98 -24.48 24.17
N ASP A 172 -37.42 -25.68 24.30
CA ASP A 172 -36.32 -25.94 25.22
C ASP A 172 -34.99 -25.45 24.62
N TYR A 173 -34.54 -24.27 25.07
CA TYR A 173 -33.29 -23.65 24.62
C TYR A 173 -32.02 -24.39 25.06
N TYR A 174 -32.12 -25.33 26.00
CA TYR A 174 -30.97 -26.08 26.51
C TYR A 174 -30.84 -27.47 25.86
N ASN A 175 -31.83 -27.86 25.04
CA ASN A 175 -31.75 -29.09 24.28
C ASN A 175 -30.59 -29.01 23.26
N PRO A 176 -29.61 -29.95 23.28
CA PRO A 176 -28.47 -29.93 22.36
C PRO A 176 -28.88 -29.85 20.88
N GLN A 177 -29.98 -30.50 20.48
CA GLN A 177 -30.44 -30.47 19.09
C GLN A 177 -30.94 -29.08 18.69
N ASN A 178 -31.64 -28.38 19.59
CA ASN A 178 -32.11 -27.01 19.34
C ASN A 178 -30.93 -26.03 19.26
N ILE A 179 -29.90 -26.21 20.10
CA ILE A 179 -28.66 -25.41 20.04
C ILE A 179 -27.96 -25.63 18.70
N LEU A 180 -27.84 -26.88 18.24
CA LEU A 180 -27.22 -27.19 16.95
C LEU A 180 -27.99 -26.59 15.78
N SER A 181 -29.32 -26.73 15.75
CA SER A 181 -30.16 -26.13 14.71
C SER A 181 -30.08 -24.61 14.68
N PHE A 182 -29.98 -23.97 15.85
CA PHE A 182 -29.77 -22.52 15.93
C PHE A 182 -28.37 -22.10 15.46
N ALA A 183 -27.33 -22.87 15.78
CA ALA A 183 -25.97 -22.64 15.27
C ALA A 183 -25.90 -22.78 13.73
N ASP A 184 -26.56 -23.80 13.16
CA ASP A 184 -26.67 -23.99 11.71
C ASP A 184 -27.42 -22.84 11.04
N TYR A 185 -28.49 -22.34 11.67
CA TYR A 185 -29.22 -21.15 11.20
C TYR A 185 -28.31 -19.92 11.16
N LEU A 186 -27.62 -19.60 12.26
CA LEU A 186 -26.69 -18.47 12.32
C LEU A 186 -25.55 -18.59 11.29
N TYR A 187 -25.04 -19.79 11.08
CA TYR A 187 -24.01 -20.05 10.07
C TYR A 187 -24.52 -19.75 8.66
N LYS A 188 -25.77 -20.14 8.36
CA LYS A 188 -26.41 -19.88 7.07
C LYS A 188 -26.69 -18.39 6.84
N GLU A 189 -26.99 -17.65 7.91
CA GLU A 189 -27.15 -16.18 7.88
C GLU A 189 -25.81 -15.43 7.90
N GLU A 190 -24.68 -16.13 7.73
CA GLU A 190 -23.31 -15.58 7.73
C GLU A 190 -22.90 -14.88 9.04
N ASP A 191 -23.66 -15.08 10.13
CA ASP A 191 -23.33 -14.62 11.48
C ASP A 191 -22.35 -15.59 12.16
N TYR A 192 -21.19 -15.75 11.53
CA TYR A 192 -20.23 -16.81 11.84
C TYR A 192 -19.72 -16.75 13.28
N LEU A 193 -19.49 -15.55 13.83
CA LEU A 193 -18.93 -15.42 15.17
C LEU A 193 -19.94 -15.84 16.26
N ARG A 194 -21.23 -15.57 16.07
CA ARG A 194 -22.28 -16.07 16.98
C ARG A 194 -22.51 -17.56 16.76
N ALA A 195 -22.53 -18.02 15.51
CA ALA A 195 -22.60 -19.45 15.19
C ALA A 195 -21.49 -20.25 15.89
N ALA A 196 -20.25 -19.75 15.88
CA ALA A 196 -19.12 -20.36 16.60
C ALA A 196 -19.39 -20.52 18.10
N GLY A 197 -19.98 -19.50 18.74
CA GLY A 197 -20.36 -19.53 20.15
C GLY A 197 -21.45 -20.58 20.43
N GLU A 198 -22.43 -20.69 19.54
CA GLU A 198 -23.51 -21.67 19.65
C GLU A 198 -23.04 -23.11 19.42
N TYR A 199 -22.14 -23.34 18.46
CA TYR A 199 -21.49 -24.66 18.28
C TYR A 199 -20.63 -25.03 19.50
N GLN A 200 -19.94 -24.08 20.11
CA GLN A 200 -19.20 -24.32 21.38
C GLN A 200 -20.16 -24.65 22.52
N ARG A 201 -21.30 -23.96 22.60
CA ARG A 201 -22.37 -24.26 23.57
C ARG A 201 -22.92 -25.66 23.35
N TYR A 202 -23.12 -26.08 22.10
CA TYR A 202 -23.53 -27.45 21.76
C TYR A 202 -22.51 -28.49 22.26
N LEU A 203 -21.20 -28.26 22.03
CA LEU A 203 -20.15 -29.14 22.55
C LEU A 203 -20.13 -29.22 24.08
N PHE A 204 -20.55 -28.17 24.78
CA PHE A 204 -20.64 -28.17 26.25
C PHE A 204 -21.79 -29.03 26.77
N TYR A 205 -22.96 -29.01 26.10
CA TYR A 205 -24.16 -29.75 26.53
C TYR A 205 -24.28 -31.16 25.94
N SER A 206 -23.59 -31.45 24.83
CA SER A 206 -23.55 -32.77 24.21
C SER A 206 -22.33 -33.56 24.68
N SER A 207 -22.53 -34.80 25.14
CA SER A 207 -21.43 -35.73 25.45
C SER A 207 -20.76 -36.30 24.20
N ALA A 208 -21.35 -36.09 23.02
CA ALA A 208 -20.79 -36.50 21.74
C ALA A 208 -19.97 -35.35 21.15
N GLU A 209 -18.71 -35.21 21.60
CA GLU A 209 -17.75 -34.43 20.85
C GLU A 209 -17.61 -35.03 19.45
N SER A 210 -17.80 -34.21 18.42
CA SER A 210 -17.59 -34.61 17.03
C SER A 210 -16.63 -33.64 16.39
N ASP A 211 -15.57 -34.20 15.82
CA ASP A 211 -14.69 -33.62 14.82
C ASP A 211 -15.41 -32.66 13.84
N LYS A 212 -16.61 -33.00 13.36
CA LYS A 212 -17.43 -32.15 12.48
C LYS A 212 -17.82 -30.81 13.11
N THR A 213 -18.20 -30.81 14.37
CA THR A 213 -18.58 -29.58 15.09
C THR A 213 -17.37 -28.69 15.33
N ILE A 214 -16.25 -29.29 15.73
CA ILE A 214 -14.97 -28.57 15.92
C ILE A 214 -14.54 -27.93 14.58
N TYR A 215 -14.72 -28.66 13.48
CA TYR A 215 -14.43 -28.17 12.14
C TYR A 215 -15.34 -26.99 11.74
N ARG A 216 -16.64 -27.06 12.05
CA ARG A 216 -17.58 -25.93 11.86
C ARG A 216 -17.18 -24.70 12.67
N ILE A 217 -16.78 -24.87 13.93
CA ILE A 217 -16.27 -23.76 14.77
C ILE A 217 -15.03 -23.12 14.13
N ALA A 218 -14.10 -23.95 13.65
CA ALA A 218 -12.88 -23.46 12.99
C ALA A 218 -13.22 -22.64 11.73
N LEU A 219 -14.11 -23.15 10.87
CA LEU A 219 -14.60 -22.42 9.69
C LEU A 219 -15.28 -21.10 10.08
N CYS A 220 -16.15 -21.10 11.08
CA CYS A 220 -16.80 -19.89 11.57
C CYS A 220 -15.80 -18.81 11.99
N TYR A 221 -14.74 -19.19 12.71
CA TYR A 221 -13.70 -18.24 13.07
C TYR A 221 -12.91 -17.74 11.86
N ARG A 222 -12.66 -18.59 10.86
CA ARG A 222 -11.96 -18.18 9.63
C ARG A 222 -12.79 -17.17 8.85
N LEU A 223 -14.05 -17.49 8.58
CA LEU A 223 -14.99 -16.66 7.83
C LEU A 223 -15.34 -15.36 8.58
N GLY A 224 -15.42 -15.42 9.91
CA GLY A 224 -15.57 -14.25 10.79
C GLY A 224 -14.30 -13.40 10.96
N GLY A 225 -13.21 -13.68 10.22
CA GLY A 225 -11.97 -12.92 10.23
C GLY A 225 -11.06 -13.14 11.44
N GLN A 226 -11.37 -14.09 12.32
CA GLN A 226 -10.53 -14.50 13.46
C GLN A 226 -9.62 -15.68 13.06
N THR A 227 -8.78 -15.46 12.05
CA THR A 227 -7.95 -16.48 11.40
C THR A 227 -7.04 -17.23 12.37
N GLU A 228 -6.41 -16.54 13.33
CA GLU A 228 -5.57 -17.19 14.35
C GLU A 228 -6.35 -18.17 15.25
N LYS A 229 -7.59 -17.82 15.63
CA LYS A 229 -8.44 -18.74 16.41
C LYS A 229 -8.86 -19.93 15.56
N SER A 230 -9.15 -19.72 14.28
CA SER A 230 -9.50 -20.81 13.38
C SER A 230 -8.40 -21.87 13.28
N ILE A 231 -7.13 -21.44 13.20
CA ILE A 231 -5.98 -22.35 13.17
C ILE A 231 -5.96 -23.24 14.41
N LYS A 232 -6.14 -22.67 15.61
CA LYS A 232 -6.16 -23.45 16.87
C LYS A 232 -7.23 -24.55 16.87
N PHE A 233 -8.43 -24.25 16.36
CA PHE A 233 -9.50 -25.25 16.28
C PHE A 233 -9.25 -26.30 15.19
N PHE A 234 -8.63 -25.94 14.06
CA PHE A 234 -8.18 -26.94 13.08
C PHE A 234 -7.06 -27.83 13.63
N GLU A 235 -6.09 -27.26 14.35
CA GLU A 235 -5.03 -28.03 15.03
C GLU A 235 -5.61 -28.99 16.07
N LYS A 236 -6.66 -28.58 16.80
CA LYS A 236 -7.39 -29.45 17.74
C LYS A 236 -7.89 -30.72 17.06
N ILE A 237 -8.43 -30.64 15.84
CA ILE A 237 -8.86 -31.83 15.07
C ILE A 237 -7.68 -32.76 14.78
N LEU A 238 -6.53 -32.20 14.39
CA LEU A 238 -5.35 -33.01 14.06
C LEU A 238 -4.73 -33.70 15.28
N GLN A 239 -4.90 -33.12 16.47
CA GLN A 239 -4.36 -33.64 17.73
C GLN A 239 -5.29 -34.68 18.35
N GLU A 240 -6.60 -34.40 18.41
CA GLU A 240 -7.57 -35.23 19.11
C GLU A 240 -8.25 -36.26 18.21
N TYR A 241 -8.35 -35.98 16.91
CA TYR A 241 -9.04 -36.83 15.92
C TYR A 241 -8.16 -37.10 14.69
N PRO A 242 -6.92 -37.63 14.83
CA PRO A 242 -5.97 -37.76 13.73
C PRO A 242 -6.51 -38.60 12.56
N GLU A 243 -7.29 -39.66 12.86
CA GLU A 243 -7.92 -40.55 11.87
C GLU A 243 -9.23 -40.02 11.27
N SER A 244 -9.64 -38.78 11.61
CA SER A 244 -10.84 -38.17 11.03
C SER A 244 -10.68 -37.96 9.53
N VAL A 245 -11.77 -38.19 8.79
CA VAL A 245 -11.88 -37.83 7.36
C VAL A 245 -11.66 -36.31 7.14
N LEU A 246 -11.88 -35.50 8.17
CA LEU A 246 -11.67 -34.05 8.15
C LEU A 246 -10.21 -33.64 8.38
N SER A 247 -9.32 -34.52 8.84
CA SER A 247 -7.92 -34.18 9.14
C SER A 247 -7.19 -33.58 7.94
N THR A 248 -7.40 -34.16 6.75
CA THR A 248 -6.84 -33.64 5.50
C THR A 248 -7.37 -32.24 5.19
N SER A 249 -8.69 -32.04 5.36
CA SER A 249 -9.36 -30.74 5.17
C SER A 249 -8.89 -29.68 6.16
N ALA A 250 -8.76 -30.05 7.44
CA ALA A 250 -8.26 -29.16 8.50
C ALA A 250 -6.83 -28.67 8.19
N ARG A 251 -5.92 -29.55 7.74
CA ARG A 251 -4.57 -29.14 7.32
C ARG A 251 -4.58 -28.16 6.14
N TYR A 252 -5.45 -28.36 5.15
CA TYR A 252 -5.61 -27.40 4.05
C TYR A 252 -6.12 -26.05 4.55
N GLN A 253 -7.13 -26.05 5.43
CA GLN A 253 -7.69 -24.84 6.00
C GLN A 253 -6.66 -24.07 6.85
N ILE A 254 -5.73 -24.76 7.53
CA ILE A 254 -4.57 -24.13 8.19
C ILE A 254 -3.65 -23.47 7.16
N GLY A 255 -3.29 -24.18 6.09
CA GLY A 255 -2.48 -23.62 5.00
C GLY A 255 -3.14 -22.39 4.37
N TYR A 256 -4.46 -22.44 4.17
CA TYR A 256 -5.25 -21.32 3.67
C TYR A 256 -5.29 -20.14 4.65
N ALA A 257 -5.47 -20.41 5.94
CA ALA A 257 -5.43 -19.40 6.98
C ALA A 257 -4.09 -18.65 6.99
N TYR A 258 -2.96 -19.36 6.84
CA TYR A 258 -1.65 -18.73 6.69
C TYR A 258 -1.52 -17.88 5.42
N PHE A 259 -2.09 -18.34 4.30
CA PHE A 259 -2.14 -17.56 3.06
C PHE A 259 -2.91 -16.24 3.26
N MET A 260 -4.08 -16.28 3.90
CA MET A 260 -4.88 -15.08 4.21
C MET A 260 -4.17 -14.09 5.14
N MET A 261 -3.30 -14.59 6.03
CA MET A 261 -2.46 -13.77 6.89
C MET A 261 -1.23 -13.20 6.17
N GLY A 262 -1.05 -13.51 4.89
CA GLY A 262 0.13 -13.15 4.10
C GLY A 262 1.38 -14.00 4.41
N GLN A 263 1.27 -15.00 5.29
CA GLN A 263 2.38 -15.86 5.70
C GLN A 263 2.58 -17.00 4.70
N TYR A 264 3.00 -16.65 3.48
CA TYR A 264 3.00 -17.57 2.35
C TYR A 264 3.93 -18.77 2.50
N GLU A 265 5.08 -18.61 3.15
CA GLU A 265 6.01 -19.73 3.40
C GLU A 265 5.43 -20.75 4.39
N ASN A 266 4.77 -20.28 5.46
CA ASN A 266 4.09 -21.14 6.42
C ASN A 266 2.94 -21.90 5.73
N SER A 267 2.18 -21.21 4.87
CA SER A 267 1.15 -21.82 4.03
C SER A 267 1.72 -22.97 3.18
N ILE A 268 2.78 -22.70 2.40
CA ILE A 268 3.44 -23.71 1.55
C ILE A 268 3.95 -24.90 2.39
N SER A 269 4.52 -24.65 3.57
CA SER A 269 5.01 -25.72 4.46
C SER A 269 3.89 -26.69 4.84
N HIS A 270 2.74 -26.19 5.29
CA HIS A 270 1.59 -27.02 5.65
C HIS A 270 0.99 -27.75 4.44
N LEU A 271 0.97 -27.12 3.27
CA LEU A 271 0.42 -27.73 2.04
C LEU A 271 1.31 -28.85 1.50
N LYS A 272 2.64 -28.72 1.63
CA LYS A 272 3.59 -29.76 1.20
C LYS A 272 3.37 -31.08 1.94
N GLU A 273 3.02 -31.06 3.22
CA GLU A 273 2.75 -32.27 3.99
C GLU A 273 1.56 -33.08 3.46
N LEU A 274 0.70 -32.47 2.62
CA LEU A 274 -0.47 -33.10 2.03
C LEU A 274 -0.23 -33.71 0.63
N HIS A 275 1.03 -33.82 0.18
CA HIS A 275 1.37 -34.26 -1.18
C HIS A 275 0.94 -35.71 -1.52
N ARG A 276 0.54 -36.53 -0.53
CA ARG A 276 0.13 -37.93 -0.72
C ARG A 276 -1.38 -38.13 -0.87
N VAL A 277 -2.19 -37.07 -0.89
CA VAL A 277 -3.65 -37.23 -1.04
C VAL A 277 -3.98 -37.84 -2.41
N GLU A 278 -4.69 -38.97 -2.40
CA GLU A 278 -5.07 -39.72 -3.61
C GLU A 278 -6.16 -39.01 -4.43
N ASN A 279 -7.06 -38.29 -3.76
CA ASN A 279 -8.16 -37.58 -4.40
C ASN A 279 -7.63 -36.49 -5.36
N LYS A 280 -7.89 -36.66 -6.66
CA LYS A 280 -7.43 -35.77 -7.74
C LYS A 280 -7.92 -34.33 -7.57
N THR A 281 -9.19 -34.13 -7.25
CA THR A 281 -9.78 -32.79 -7.04
C THR A 281 -9.13 -32.09 -5.84
N TYR A 282 -8.90 -32.82 -4.76
CA TYR A 282 -8.26 -32.25 -3.58
C TYR A 282 -6.79 -31.92 -3.82
N ARG A 283 -6.06 -32.79 -4.52
CA ARG A 283 -4.68 -32.54 -4.95
C ARG A 283 -4.59 -31.27 -5.81
N TRP A 284 -5.56 -31.07 -6.70
CA TRP A 284 -5.65 -29.85 -7.50
C TRP A 284 -5.85 -28.61 -6.62
N LYS A 285 -6.78 -28.64 -5.65
CA LYS A 285 -7.00 -27.51 -4.70
C LYS A 285 -5.73 -27.14 -3.93
N LEU A 286 -4.98 -28.14 -3.47
CA LEU A 286 -3.71 -27.96 -2.76
C LEU A 286 -2.68 -27.24 -3.64
N GLN A 287 -2.46 -27.76 -4.84
CA GLN A 287 -1.49 -27.20 -5.79
C GLN A 287 -1.90 -25.82 -6.29
N HIS A 288 -3.19 -25.59 -6.47
CA HIS A 288 -3.73 -24.27 -6.80
C HIS A 288 -3.37 -23.24 -5.73
N LEU A 289 -3.62 -23.54 -4.45
CA LEU A 289 -3.25 -22.65 -3.34
C LEU A 289 -1.73 -22.45 -3.24
N MET A 290 -0.92 -23.48 -3.51
CA MET A 290 0.55 -23.33 -3.59
C MET A 290 0.97 -22.39 -4.73
N GLY A 291 0.32 -22.48 -5.90
CA GLY A 291 0.57 -21.58 -7.03
C GLY A 291 0.24 -20.13 -6.70
N LEU A 292 -0.87 -19.91 -5.99
CA LEU A 292 -1.23 -18.57 -5.49
C LEU A 292 -0.22 -18.05 -4.47
N ASN A 293 0.28 -18.90 -3.56
CA ASN A 293 1.37 -18.52 -2.67
C ASN A 293 2.62 -18.08 -3.47
N TYR A 294 3.00 -18.78 -4.54
CA TYR A 294 4.12 -18.38 -5.38
C TYR A 294 3.87 -17.05 -6.10
N LEU A 295 2.66 -16.81 -6.62
CA LEU A 295 2.28 -15.52 -7.20
C LEU A 295 2.41 -14.39 -6.18
N MET A 296 1.85 -14.55 -4.98
CA MET A 296 1.88 -13.51 -3.95
C MET A 296 3.31 -13.21 -3.45
N GLN A 297 4.22 -14.17 -3.58
CA GLN A 297 5.65 -13.99 -3.32
C GLN A 297 6.44 -13.42 -4.51
N LYS A 298 5.80 -13.14 -5.66
CA LYS A 298 6.44 -12.72 -6.92
C LYS A 298 7.41 -13.74 -7.49
N ARG A 299 7.21 -15.03 -7.16
CA ARG A 299 7.98 -16.15 -7.71
C ARG A 299 7.34 -16.61 -9.01
N TRP A 300 7.35 -15.71 -10.00
CA TRP A 300 6.62 -15.87 -11.26
C TRP A 300 6.94 -17.18 -11.96
N GLY A 301 8.24 -17.54 -12.09
CA GLY A 301 8.66 -18.79 -12.70
C GLY A 301 8.21 -20.06 -12.00
N ASP A 302 8.13 -20.05 -10.66
CA ASP A 302 7.63 -21.20 -9.90
C ASP A 302 6.10 -21.33 -10.04
N ALA A 303 5.39 -20.20 -10.00
CA ALA A 303 3.95 -20.15 -10.23
C ALA A 303 3.60 -20.62 -11.65
N ASN A 304 4.33 -20.14 -12.68
CA ASN A 304 4.10 -20.47 -14.08
C ASN A 304 4.23 -21.97 -14.31
N ARG A 305 5.36 -22.57 -13.92
CA ARG A 305 5.57 -24.03 -14.02
C ARG A 305 4.50 -24.82 -13.28
N LEU A 306 4.11 -24.39 -12.09
CA LEU A 306 3.10 -25.08 -11.30
C LEU A 306 1.73 -25.00 -11.97
N PHE A 307 1.27 -23.83 -12.40
CA PHE A 307 -0.02 -23.67 -13.06
C PHE A 307 -0.08 -24.35 -14.44
N ASP A 308 1.02 -24.40 -15.18
CA ASP A 308 1.13 -25.18 -16.41
C ASP A 308 0.92 -26.67 -16.15
N SER A 309 1.65 -27.24 -15.18
CA SER A 309 1.43 -28.64 -14.77
C SER A 309 0.01 -28.88 -14.25
N LEU A 310 -0.56 -27.92 -13.53
CA LEU A 310 -1.89 -28.00 -12.92
C LEU A 310 -2.99 -28.05 -13.99
N ALA A 311 -2.82 -27.30 -15.09
CA ALA A 311 -3.74 -27.32 -16.23
C ALA A 311 -3.82 -28.72 -16.87
N HIS A 312 -2.73 -29.47 -16.92
CA HIS A 312 -2.70 -30.84 -17.47
C HIS A 312 -3.38 -31.88 -16.58
N ILE A 313 -3.32 -31.71 -15.26
CA ILE A 313 -3.89 -32.66 -14.30
C ILE A 313 -5.26 -32.24 -13.76
N SER A 314 -5.88 -31.23 -14.37
CA SER A 314 -7.15 -30.66 -13.89
C SER A 314 -8.29 -31.70 -13.86
N PRO A 315 -9.18 -31.66 -12.85
CA PRO A 315 -10.30 -32.59 -12.72
C PRO A 315 -11.37 -32.37 -13.82
N ASP A 316 -11.59 -31.12 -14.22
CA ASP A 316 -12.59 -30.67 -15.17
C ASP A 316 -12.09 -29.47 -15.99
N GLU A 317 -12.87 -29.04 -16.99
CA GLU A 317 -12.51 -27.92 -17.87
C GLU A 317 -12.52 -26.56 -17.15
N GLU A 318 -13.29 -26.43 -16.07
CA GLU A 318 -13.37 -25.21 -15.28
C GLU A 318 -12.10 -24.99 -14.45
N ALA A 319 -11.66 -26.02 -13.73
CA ALA A 319 -10.39 -26.06 -13.02
C ALA A 319 -9.20 -25.83 -13.97
N LYS A 320 -9.27 -26.39 -15.18
CA LYS A 320 -8.27 -26.14 -16.22
C LYS A 320 -8.27 -24.68 -16.66
N ALA A 321 -9.43 -24.08 -16.88
CA ALA A 321 -9.54 -22.66 -17.21
C ALA A 321 -8.99 -21.76 -16.09
N VAL A 322 -9.26 -22.10 -14.83
CA VAL A 322 -8.69 -21.41 -13.66
C VAL A 322 -7.16 -21.53 -13.64
N ALA A 323 -6.62 -22.75 -13.83
CA ALA A 323 -5.17 -22.95 -13.86
C ALA A 323 -4.49 -22.14 -14.98
N LEU A 324 -5.04 -22.16 -16.20
CA LEU A 324 -4.52 -21.38 -17.33
C LEU A 324 -4.61 -19.87 -17.09
N LYS A 325 -5.68 -19.40 -16.45
CA LYS A 325 -5.82 -17.99 -16.08
C LYS A 325 -4.69 -17.54 -15.14
N PHE A 326 -4.42 -18.30 -14.07
CA PHE A 326 -3.32 -17.95 -13.15
C PHE A 326 -1.93 -18.22 -13.73
N LYS A 327 -1.80 -19.14 -14.70
CA LYS A 327 -0.60 -19.26 -15.53
C LYS A 327 -0.34 -17.97 -16.31
N ASN A 328 -1.36 -17.41 -16.97
CA ASN A 328 -1.21 -16.15 -17.71
C ASN A 328 -0.78 -14.99 -16.79
N TYR A 329 -1.28 -14.92 -15.56
CA TYR A 329 -0.78 -13.96 -14.57
C TYR A 329 0.69 -14.17 -14.21
N ALA A 330 1.13 -15.42 -14.09
CA ALA A 330 2.53 -15.73 -13.85
C ALA A 330 3.41 -15.33 -15.05
N GLU A 331 2.98 -15.63 -16.28
CA GLU A 331 3.67 -15.23 -17.51
C GLU A 331 3.73 -13.71 -17.66
N GLU A 332 2.63 -13.00 -17.37
CA GLU A 332 2.60 -11.54 -17.33
C GLU A 332 3.61 -11.00 -16.30
N GLY A 333 3.66 -11.62 -15.12
CA GLY A 333 4.62 -11.34 -14.04
C GLY A 333 6.09 -11.46 -14.47
N GLU A 334 6.44 -12.52 -15.21
CA GLU A 334 7.80 -12.73 -15.73
C GLU A 334 8.24 -11.65 -16.72
N HIS A 335 7.29 -11.12 -17.51
CA HIS A 335 7.54 -10.15 -18.57
C HIS A 335 7.15 -8.72 -18.18
N LEU A 336 6.93 -8.45 -16.89
CA LEU A 336 6.59 -7.11 -16.42
C LEU A 336 7.66 -6.10 -16.85
N PRO A 337 7.26 -4.94 -17.41
CA PRO A 337 8.21 -3.93 -17.82
C PRO A 337 8.92 -3.37 -16.59
N HIS A 338 10.24 -3.53 -16.52
CA HIS A 338 11.07 -2.98 -15.46
C HIS A 338 11.92 -1.79 -15.95
N LYS A 339 12.00 -0.77 -15.09
CA LYS A 339 12.83 0.43 -15.25
C LYS A 339 14.06 0.28 -14.36
N ASN A 340 15.25 0.55 -14.91
CA ASN A 340 16.50 0.46 -14.17
C ASN A 340 16.71 1.75 -13.33
N PRO A 341 16.79 1.66 -11.98
CA PRO A 341 16.98 2.84 -11.12
C PRO A 341 18.32 3.55 -11.32
N ILE A 342 19.39 2.80 -11.59
CA ILE A 342 20.72 3.38 -11.83
C ILE A 342 20.69 4.15 -13.15
N LEU A 343 20.11 3.55 -14.20
CA LEU A 343 19.95 4.24 -15.49
C LEU A 343 19.13 5.52 -15.34
N ALA A 344 18.00 5.48 -14.60
CA ALA A 344 17.19 6.66 -14.35
C ALA A 344 17.98 7.75 -13.59
N GLY A 345 18.76 7.39 -12.59
CA GLY A 345 19.65 8.31 -11.89
C GLY A 345 20.72 8.91 -12.81
N SER A 346 21.40 8.08 -13.60
CA SER A 346 22.45 8.49 -14.54
C SER A 346 21.94 9.40 -15.66
N LEU A 347 20.75 9.16 -16.19
CA LEU A 347 20.14 10.07 -17.16
C LEU A 347 19.95 11.46 -16.51
N SER A 348 19.38 11.48 -15.31
CA SER A 348 19.13 12.72 -14.56
C SER A 348 20.38 13.44 -14.05
N SER A 349 21.54 12.77 -13.96
CA SER A 349 22.81 13.42 -13.64
C SER A 349 23.39 14.16 -14.85
N ILE A 350 23.19 13.62 -16.06
CA ILE A 350 23.61 14.28 -17.30
C ILE A 350 22.71 15.47 -17.58
N LEU A 351 21.40 15.25 -17.59
CA LEU A 351 20.41 16.27 -17.87
C LEU A 351 19.26 16.15 -16.87
N PRO A 352 19.05 17.16 -15.98
CA PRO A 352 18.03 17.08 -14.96
C PRO A 352 16.63 16.73 -15.50
N GLY A 353 15.91 15.91 -14.74
CA GLY A 353 14.57 15.44 -15.08
C GLY A 353 14.46 14.30 -16.12
N THR A 354 15.52 13.99 -16.88
CA THR A 354 15.43 12.93 -17.92
C THR A 354 15.20 11.53 -17.38
N GLY A 355 15.67 11.22 -16.17
CA GLY A 355 15.33 9.98 -15.47
C GLY A 355 13.85 9.86 -15.11
N LYS A 356 13.18 10.99 -14.81
CA LYS A 356 11.73 11.04 -14.57
C LYS A 356 10.97 10.83 -15.89
N ILE A 357 11.44 11.44 -16.98
CA ILE A 357 10.92 11.22 -18.35
C ILE A 357 11.04 9.74 -18.75
N TYR A 358 12.17 9.09 -18.47
CA TYR A 358 12.36 7.65 -18.71
C TYR A 358 11.32 6.77 -17.99
N CYS A 359 10.84 7.22 -16.83
CA CYS A 359 9.78 6.60 -16.05
C CYS A 359 8.36 7.02 -16.49
N GLY A 360 8.23 7.79 -17.58
CA GLY A 360 6.96 8.30 -18.10
C GLY A 360 6.44 9.57 -17.40
N ARG A 361 7.22 10.16 -16.49
CA ARG A 361 6.85 11.34 -15.69
C ARG A 361 7.33 12.62 -16.36
N TYR A 362 6.71 12.97 -17.49
CA TYR A 362 7.17 14.06 -18.34
C TYR A 362 7.11 15.43 -17.66
N ALA A 363 6.00 15.73 -16.96
CA ALA A 363 5.85 17.00 -16.25
C ALA A 363 6.93 17.17 -15.17
N ASP A 364 7.13 16.17 -14.30
CA ASP A 364 8.14 16.24 -13.25
C ASP A 364 9.55 16.39 -13.84
N GLY A 365 9.82 15.75 -14.98
CA GLY A 365 11.08 15.90 -15.70
C GLY A 365 11.31 17.32 -16.23
N PHE A 366 10.29 17.90 -16.88
CA PHE A 366 10.34 19.27 -17.38
C PHE A 366 10.55 20.29 -16.25
N PHE A 367 9.80 20.19 -15.15
CA PHE A 367 9.96 21.11 -14.03
C PHE A 367 11.31 20.98 -13.32
N SER A 368 11.83 19.75 -13.17
CA SER A 368 13.20 19.56 -12.67
C SER A 368 14.23 20.25 -13.57
N LEU A 369 14.08 20.19 -14.90
CA LEU A 369 14.98 20.87 -15.83
C LEU A 369 14.87 22.40 -15.71
N VAL A 370 13.66 22.95 -15.69
CA VAL A 370 13.43 24.40 -15.60
C VAL A 370 13.97 24.96 -14.28
N LEU A 371 13.64 24.32 -13.15
CA LEU A 371 14.07 24.76 -11.83
C LEU A 371 15.59 24.75 -11.69
N LEU A 372 16.23 23.65 -12.10
CA LEU A 372 17.68 23.52 -12.00
C LEU A 372 18.42 24.39 -13.02
N GLY A 373 17.87 24.58 -14.23
CA GLY A 373 18.39 25.52 -15.21
C GLY A 373 18.34 26.96 -14.69
N ALA A 374 17.21 27.39 -14.14
CA ALA A 374 17.05 28.72 -13.56
C ALA A 374 18.01 28.95 -12.38
N THR A 375 18.12 27.96 -11.48
CA THR A 375 19.05 28.02 -10.35
C THR A 375 20.50 28.07 -10.84
N GLY A 376 20.86 27.29 -11.86
CA GLY A 376 22.18 27.33 -12.47
C GLY A 376 22.54 28.69 -13.07
N LEU A 377 21.58 29.40 -13.65
CA LEU A 377 21.79 30.77 -14.14
C LEU A 377 22.03 31.76 -12.99
N LEU A 378 21.34 31.62 -11.85
CA LEU A 378 21.58 32.44 -10.65
C LEU A 378 22.98 32.20 -10.08
N VAL A 379 23.40 30.94 -10.03
CA VAL A 379 24.75 30.55 -9.60
C VAL A 379 25.80 31.17 -10.51
N TYR A 380 25.61 31.05 -11.83
CA TYR A 380 26.52 31.62 -12.81
C TYR A 380 26.64 33.14 -12.70
N ASP A 381 25.50 33.86 -12.66
CA ASP A 381 25.51 35.33 -12.53
C ASP A 381 26.15 35.75 -11.18
N GLY A 382 25.90 35.01 -10.09
CA GLY A 382 26.49 35.27 -8.78
C GLY A 382 28.02 35.15 -8.76
N PHE A 383 28.57 34.05 -9.28
CA PHE A 383 30.02 33.83 -9.34
C PHE A 383 30.73 34.68 -10.40
N ARG A 384 30.04 35.07 -11.48
CA ARG A 384 30.64 35.89 -12.55
C ARG A 384 31.05 37.28 -12.07
N HIS A 385 30.33 37.84 -11.11
CA HIS A 385 30.57 39.20 -10.61
C HIS A 385 31.62 39.24 -9.51
N ASP A 386 31.42 38.45 -8.45
CA ASP A 386 32.22 38.55 -7.23
C ASP A 386 33.15 37.35 -7.03
N GLY A 387 33.26 36.47 -8.04
CA GLY A 387 34.09 35.28 -7.96
C GLY A 387 33.70 34.40 -6.77
N VAL A 388 34.69 33.74 -6.17
CA VAL A 388 34.50 32.87 -5.00
C VAL A 388 34.09 33.62 -3.74
N ASP A 389 34.14 34.96 -3.72
CA ASP A 389 33.70 35.77 -2.59
C ASP A 389 32.19 36.07 -2.64
N SER A 390 31.50 35.60 -3.68
CA SER A 390 30.07 35.79 -3.89
C SER A 390 29.22 35.01 -2.88
N VAL A 391 28.61 35.73 -1.93
CA VAL A 391 27.61 35.17 -1.01
C VAL A 391 26.39 34.64 -1.79
N GLU A 392 25.95 35.36 -2.82
CA GLU A 392 24.83 34.96 -3.70
C GLU A 392 25.16 33.66 -4.45
N GLY A 393 26.38 33.59 -5.02
CA GLY A 393 26.87 32.41 -5.73
C GLY A 393 26.92 31.17 -4.84
N TRP A 394 27.49 31.27 -3.63
CA TRP A 394 27.54 30.15 -2.69
C TRP A 394 26.16 29.75 -2.17
N PHE A 395 25.29 30.70 -1.84
CA PHE A 395 23.94 30.41 -1.36
C PHE A 395 23.13 29.62 -2.41
N PHE A 396 23.02 30.15 -3.64
CA PHE A 396 22.30 29.45 -4.71
C PHE A 396 23.05 28.20 -5.19
N GLY A 397 24.38 28.17 -5.07
CA GLY A 397 25.20 27.02 -5.44
C GLY A 397 24.94 25.82 -4.52
N THR A 398 24.92 26.06 -3.20
CA THR A 398 24.56 25.05 -2.21
C THR A 398 23.11 24.58 -2.40
N LEU A 399 22.16 25.52 -2.55
CA LEU A 399 20.76 25.19 -2.76
C LEU A 399 20.53 24.39 -4.05
N GLY A 400 21.14 24.83 -5.16
CA GLY A 400 21.10 24.15 -6.45
C GLY A 400 21.75 22.77 -6.41
N GLY A 401 22.86 22.61 -5.68
CA GLY A 401 23.49 21.30 -5.45
C GLY A 401 22.57 20.31 -4.73
N ILE A 402 21.85 20.77 -3.69
CA ILE A 402 20.85 19.95 -2.98
C ILE A 402 19.69 19.56 -3.91
N PHE A 403 19.18 20.50 -4.72
CA PHE A 403 18.13 20.20 -5.70
C PHE A 403 18.61 19.25 -6.80
N TYR A 404 19.85 19.39 -7.26
CA TYR A 404 20.44 18.55 -8.27
C TYR A 404 20.58 17.10 -7.77
N LEU A 405 21.19 16.91 -6.59
CA LEU A 405 21.31 15.59 -5.98
C LEU A 405 19.94 14.97 -5.66
N GLY A 406 18.99 15.78 -5.20
CA GLY A 406 17.61 15.36 -4.98
C GLY A 406 16.93 14.89 -6.27
N ASN A 407 17.15 15.58 -7.40
CA ASN A 407 16.62 15.18 -8.70
C ASN A 407 17.21 13.82 -9.17
N VAL A 408 18.51 13.63 -9.02
CA VAL A 408 19.20 12.36 -9.38
C VAL A 408 18.64 11.22 -8.54
N TYR A 409 18.60 11.40 -7.22
CA TYR A 409 18.06 10.40 -6.29
C TYR A 409 16.57 10.13 -6.54
N GLY A 410 15.77 11.18 -6.72
CA GLY A 410 14.35 11.10 -7.02
C GLY A 410 14.04 10.37 -8.32
N SER A 411 14.91 10.47 -9.32
CA SER A 411 14.78 9.75 -10.59
C SER A 411 15.02 8.25 -10.44
N ALA A 412 16.02 7.86 -9.64
CA ALA A 412 16.24 6.45 -9.29
C ALA A 412 15.04 5.88 -8.51
N VAL A 413 14.52 6.65 -7.54
CA VAL A 413 13.31 6.32 -6.77
C VAL A 413 12.08 6.20 -7.68
N ALA A 414 11.91 7.08 -8.66
CA ALA A 414 10.79 7.02 -9.60
C ALA A 414 10.76 5.70 -10.39
N ALA A 415 11.92 5.18 -10.80
CA ALA A 415 12.01 3.88 -11.46
C ALA A 415 11.60 2.72 -10.52
N GLN A 416 11.99 2.79 -9.24
CA GLN A 416 11.59 1.79 -8.24
C GLN A 416 10.08 1.81 -7.98
N ILE A 417 9.49 3.01 -7.87
CA ILE A 417 8.05 3.19 -7.70
C ILE A 417 7.31 2.63 -8.92
N TYR A 418 7.77 2.95 -10.14
CA TYR A 418 7.19 2.42 -11.38
C TYR A 418 7.14 0.89 -11.36
N ASN A 419 8.25 0.23 -11.03
CA ASN A 419 8.35 -1.23 -11.01
C ASN A 419 7.38 -1.84 -9.98
N ARG A 420 7.38 -1.30 -8.76
CA ARG A 420 6.54 -1.80 -7.67
C ARG A 420 5.06 -1.61 -7.96
N GLN A 421 4.69 -0.52 -8.62
CA GLN A 421 3.31 -0.26 -8.98
C GLN A 421 2.81 -1.29 -9.99
N ARG A 422 3.60 -1.61 -11.03
CA ARG A 422 3.26 -2.67 -11.99
C ARG A 422 3.07 -4.03 -11.33
N GLU A 423 3.96 -4.40 -10.42
CA GLU A 423 3.81 -5.63 -9.63
C GLU A 423 2.55 -5.60 -8.75
N LYS A 424 2.27 -4.48 -8.09
CA LYS A 424 1.10 -4.32 -7.21
C LYS A 424 -0.20 -4.39 -7.99
N ASP A 425 -0.28 -3.75 -9.16
CA ASP A 425 -1.46 -3.75 -10.02
C ASP A 425 -1.77 -5.16 -10.53
N LEU A 426 -0.74 -5.94 -10.86
CA LEU A 426 -0.87 -7.36 -11.21
C LEU A 426 -1.37 -8.19 -10.02
N LEU A 427 -0.73 -8.07 -8.85
CA LEU A 427 -1.12 -8.82 -7.66
C LEU A 427 -2.52 -8.45 -7.15
N LEU A 428 -2.97 -7.21 -7.35
CA LEU A 428 -4.33 -6.80 -7.03
C LEU A 428 -5.35 -7.53 -7.91
N ARG A 429 -5.09 -7.62 -9.23
CA ARG A 429 -5.93 -8.43 -10.14
C ARG A 429 -5.97 -9.90 -9.73
N VAL A 430 -4.80 -10.49 -9.43
CA VAL A 430 -4.70 -11.86 -8.91
C VAL A 430 -5.55 -12.03 -7.65
N SER A 431 -5.48 -11.08 -6.71
CA SER A 431 -6.21 -11.15 -5.44
C SER A 431 -7.73 -11.07 -5.65
N LEU A 432 -8.20 -10.17 -6.52
CA LEU A 432 -9.62 -10.02 -6.84
C LEU A 432 -10.21 -11.27 -7.51
N GLU A 433 -9.41 -11.95 -8.33
CA GLU A 433 -9.84 -13.15 -9.04
C GLU A 433 -9.56 -14.45 -8.27
N SER A 434 -8.84 -14.36 -7.15
CA SER A 434 -8.57 -15.49 -6.28
C SER A 434 -9.72 -15.85 -5.33
N ASN A 435 -10.94 -15.30 -5.49
CA ASN A 435 -12.06 -15.69 -4.64
C ASN A 435 -12.32 -17.21 -4.75
N PHE A 436 -12.20 -17.89 -3.60
CA PHE A 436 -12.14 -19.35 -3.48
C PHE A 436 -13.51 -20.02 -3.29
N ASP A 437 -14.61 -19.29 -3.52
CA ASP A 437 -15.98 -19.78 -3.30
C ASP A 437 -16.39 -20.92 -4.24
N TYR A 438 -15.55 -21.27 -5.21
CA TYR A 438 -15.79 -22.38 -6.13
C TYR A 438 -15.83 -23.76 -5.46
N PHE A 439 -15.34 -23.88 -4.22
CA PHE A 439 -14.89 -25.16 -3.68
C PHE A 439 -15.11 -25.38 -2.18
N GLU A 440 -15.85 -24.51 -1.48
CA GLU A 440 -16.29 -24.76 -0.09
C GLU A 440 -17.31 -25.90 0.00
#